data_AF-A0A2N2Z1T4-F1
#
_entry.id   AF-A0A2N2Z1T4-F1
#
_cell.length_a   1.000
_cell.length_b   1.000
_cell.length_c   1.000
_cell.angle_alpha   90.00
_cell.angle_beta   90.00
_cell.angle_gamma   90.00
#
_symmetry.space_group_name_H-M   'P 1'
#
loop_
_entity.id
_entity.type
_entity.pdbx_description
1 polymer ?
#
loop_
_entity_poly.entity_id
_entity_poly.type
_entity_poly.pdbx_seq_one_letter_code
_entity_poly.pdbx_strand_id
1 'polypeptide(L)'
;SATVRGKTLLADAGEELIGNTFVVVSRFNYVSKEEIMGAAKRGLSLLQEYGGQYAQIAAKVGSLAADVASKGYVIQASSYLYKLSWNDSIASVFYENYWIDSTYNSPEKKLAFENTDLFKLELVGFDKAWADLQSTIFTQKSEDELIRIATVKAIDAVIAKLQKQHDVFKTKTPLYSVDPLAAKIGLKEGLEKGDKYEVLEQYIDEEGRTRYDRKGIVRVDKQIWDNRYMAAEEMALEGKSDDVNVTILKGAGKFYPGLLIRQIK
;
A
#
# COMPACT_ATOMS: atom_id res chain seq x y z
N SER A 1 -34.48 -6.59 -18.47
CA SER A 1 -34.18 -5.22 -17.98
C SER A 1 -33.00 -5.18 -16.98
N ALA A 2 -32.77 -6.22 -16.15
CA ALA A 2 -31.62 -6.28 -15.23
C ALA A 2 -30.23 -6.38 -15.93
N THR A 3 -30.14 -7.05 -17.08
CA THR A 3 -28.87 -7.28 -17.80
C THR A 3 -28.32 -6.05 -18.51
N VAL A 4 -29.19 -5.14 -18.96
CA VAL A 4 -28.77 -3.88 -19.60
C VAL A 4 -28.24 -2.92 -18.54
N ARG A 5 -29.00 -2.72 -17.45
CA ARG A 5 -28.56 -1.89 -16.30
C ARG A 5 -27.26 -2.40 -15.67
N GLY A 6 -27.08 -3.72 -15.56
CA GLY A 6 -25.83 -4.30 -15.07
C GLY A 6 -24.62 -4.03 -15.97
N LYS A 7 -24.80 -4.01 -17.30
CA LYS A 7 -23.72 -3.65 -18.24
C LYS A 7 -23.41 -2.16 -18.23
N THR A 8 -24.42 -1.29 -18.12
CA THR A 8 -24.23 0.16 -18.01
C THR A 8 -23.51 0.52 -16.72
N LEU A 9 -23.95 -0.03 -15.58
CA LEU A 9 -23.26 0.14 -14.29
C LEU A 9 -21.80 -0.33 -14.30
N LEU A 10 -21.49 -1.42 -15.02
CA LEU A 10 -20.11 -1.90 -15.18
C LEU A 10 -19.27 -1.00 -16.08
N ALA A 11 -19.86 -0.41 -17.12
CA ALA A 11 -19.20 0.55 -17.99
C ALA A 11 -18.89 1.86 -17.23
N ASP A 12 -19.87 2.38 -16.48
CA ASP A 12 -19.75 3.59 -15.67
C ASP A 12 -18.76 3.40 -14.52
N ALA A 13 -18.78 2.23 -13.86
CA ALA A 13 -17.76 1.85 -12.88
C ALA A 13 -16.37 1.74 -13.52
N GLY A 14 -16.28 1.30 -14.77
CA GLY A 14 -15.03 1.27 -15.53
C GLY A 14 -14.44 2.67 -15.76
N GLU A 15 -15.28 3.64 -16.11
CA GLU A 15 -14.87 5.04 -16.29
C GLU A 15 -14.35 5.67 -15.00
N GLU A 16 -15.03 5.43 -13.87
CA GLU A 16 -14.57 5.89 -12.55
C GLU A 16 -13.21 5.28 -12.17
N LEU A 17 -12.91 4.04 -12.60
CA LEU A 17 -11.64 3.38 -12.30
C LEU A 17 -10.47 3.97 -13.07
N ILE A 18 -10.67 4.40 -14.33
CA ILE A 18 -9.59 5.00 -15.14
C ILE A 18 -9.04 6.24 -14.43
N GLY A 19 -9.92 7.14 -13.97
CA GLY A 19 -9.52 8.33 -13.22
C GLY A 19 -8.92 8.06 -11.83
N ASN A 20 -9.00 6.83 -11.34
CA ASN A 20 -8.36 6.35 -10.11
C ASN A 20 -7.15 5.43 -10.40
N THR A 21 -6.49 5.62 -11.56
CA THR A 21 -5.25 4.91 -11.91
C THR A 21 -4.03 5.60 -11.31
N PHE A 22 -3.22 4.83 -10.59
CA PHE A 22 -1.96 5.28 -9.98
C PHE A 22 -0.79 4.42 -10.45
N VAL A 23 0.38 5.05 -10.60
CA VAL A 23 1.64 4.40 -10.93
C VAL A 23 2.63 4.69 -9.81
N VAL A 24 3.24 3.65 -9.24
CA VAL A 24 4.28 3.79 -8.22
C VAL A 24 5.62 3.33 -8.80
N VAL A 25 6.58 4.25 -8.89
CA VAL A 25 7.95 3.93 -9.31
C VAL A 25 8.82 3.87 -8.07
N SER A 26 9.45 2.72 -7.84
CA SER A 26 10.29 2.49 -6.65
C SER A 26 11.76 2.32 -7.03
N ARG A 27 12.62 3.08 -6.37
CA ARG A 27 14.08 2.92 -6.40
C ARG A 27 14.53 2.25 -5.11
N PHE A 28 15.30 1.18 -5.24
CA PHE A 28 15.86 0.45 -4.11
C PHE A 28 17.33 0.77 -3.93
N ASN A 29 17.74 1.02 -2.69
CA ASN A 29 19.15 1.07 -2.30
C ASN A 29 19.40 -0.09 -1.33
N TYR A 30 20.30 -0.99 -1.72
CA TYR A 30 20.69 -2.16 -0.94
C TYR A 30 22.00 -1.87 -0.24
N VAL A 31 22.04 -2.02 1.08
CA VAL A 31 23.27 -1.87 1.86
C VAL A 31 23.43 -3.10 2.74
N SER A 32 24.59 -3.75 2.69
CA SER A 32 24.87 -4.89 3.55
C SER A 32 25.07 -4.43 4.99
N LYS A 33 24.66 -5.24 5.97
CA LYS A 33 24.91 -4.91 7.39
C LYS A 33 26.41 -4.85 7.71
N GLU A 34 27.23 -5.60 6.97
CA GLU A 34 28.70 -5.55 7.06
C GLU A 34 29.26 -4.19 6.64
N GLU A 35 28.75 -3.60 5.57
CA GLU A 35 29.16 -2.28 5.09
C GLU A 35 28.82 -1.20 6.13
N ILE A 36 27.63 -1.26 6.74
CA ILE A 36 27.22 -0.37 7.84
C ILE A 36 28.16 -0.52 9.04
N MET A 37 28.49 -1.76 9.43
CA MET A 37 29.39 -2.06 10.54
C MET A 37 30.83 -1.60 10.26
N GLY A 38 31.33 -1.79 9.04
CA GLY A 38 32.65 -1.36 8.62
C GLY A 38 32.79 0.16 8.56
N ALA A 39 31.73 0.88 8.14
CA ALA A 39 31.69 2.34 8.19
C ALA A 39 31.65 2.87 9.63
N ALA A 40 30.82 2.28 10.51
CA ALA A 40 30.76 2.62 11.92
C ALA A 40 32.11 2.41 12.65
N LYS A 41 32.78 1.26 12.41
CA LYS A 41 34.11 0.96 12.97
C LYS A 41 35.20 1.93 12.50
N ARG A 42 35.10 2.47 11.28
CA ARG A 42 36.07 3.43 10.72
C ARG A 42 35.88 4.87 11.21
N GLY A 43 34.91 5.12 12.11
CA GLY A 43 34.66 6.46 12.65
C GLY A 43 34.11 7.46 11.62
N LEU A 44 33.76 7.01 10.40
CA LEU A 44 33.08 7.83 9.41
C LEU A 44 31.63 8.01 9.88
N SER A 45 31.26 9.24 10.18
CA SER A 45 29.90 9.55 10.61
C SER A 45 28.93 9.18 9.47
N LEU A 46 28.18 8.09 9.66
CA LEU A 46 27.10 7.62 8.79
C LEU A 46 26.01 8.70 8.52
N LEU A 47 26.07 9.81 9.27
CA LEU A 47 25.23 11.00 9.15
C LEU A 47 25.39 11.76 7.82
N GLN A 48 26.60 11.85 7.26
CA GLN A 48 26.85 12.75 6.12
C GLN A 48 26.54 12.12 4.75
N GLU A 49 26.79 10.84 4.56
CA GLU A 49 26.68 10.20 3.23
C GLU A 49 25.27 9.61 2.98
N TYR A 50 24.56 9.21 4.03
CA TYR A 50 23.29 8.46 3.90
C TYR A 50 22.08 9.06 4.65
N GLY A 51 22.25 10.19 5.35
CA GLY A 51 21.18 10.97 5.99
C GLY A 51 20.75 10.47 7.38
N GLY A 52 20.01 11.32 8.12
CA GLY A 52 19.72 11.14 9.56
C GLY A 52 18.93 9.88 9.97
N GLN A 53 18.33 9.16 9.02
CA GLN A 53 17.61 7.91 9.30
C GLN A 53 18.57 6.70 9.43
N TYR A 54 19.74 6.74 8.79
CA TYR A 54 20.79 5.71 8.97
C TYR A 54 21.45 5.77 10.34
N ALA A 55 21.51 6.93 10.99
CA ALA A 55 22.01 7.03 12.36
C ALA A 55 21.17 6.20 13.34
N GLN A 56 19.85 6.11 13.12
CA GLN A 56 18.97 5.25 13.91
C GLN A 56 19.21 3.76 13.64
N ILE A 57 19.49 3.40 12.39
CA ILE A 57 19.83 2.02 12.00
C ILE A 57 21.19 1.65 12.62
N ALA A 58 22.18 2.52 12.54
CA ALA A 58 23.50 2.34 13.15
C ALA A 58 23.41 2.22 14.68
N ALA A 59 22.57 3.02 15.33
CA ALA A 59 22.31 2.90 16.77
C ALA A 59 21.69 1.55 17.14
N LYS A 60 20.71 1.07 16.36
CA LYS A 60 20.09 -0.27 16.55
C LYS A 60 21.06 -1.41 16.29
N VAL A 61 21.90 -1.29 15.26
CA VAL A 61 22.92 -2.29 14.92
C VAL A 61 24.05 -2.29 15.96
N GLY A 62 24.44 -1.12 16.49
CA GLY A 62 25.40 -0.98 17.58
C GLY A 62 24.95 -1.65 18.89
N SER A 63 23.65 -1.65 19.19
CA SER A 63 23.11 -2.40 20.33
C SER A 63 23.05 -3.92 20.12
N LEU A 64 23.21 -4.42 18.88
CA LEU A 64 23.08 -5.83 18.51
C LEU A 64 24.43 -6.53 18.33
N ALA A 65 25.56 -5.84 18.54
CA ALA A 65 26.91 -6.37 18.38
C ALA A 65 27.27 -7.51 19.36
N ALA A 66 26.34 -7.98 20.19
CA ALA A 66 26.59 -9.04 21.16
C ALA A 66 26.39 -10.47 20.61
N ASP A 67 25.42 -10.78 19.72
CA ASP A 67 24.99 -12.20 19.65
C ASP A 67 24.61 -12.85 18.32
N VAL A 68 24.68 -12.22 17.14
CA VAL A 68 24.31 -12.93 15.89
C VAL A 68 25.27 -12.63 14.75
N ALA A 69 25.91 -13.70 14.24
CA ALA A 69 26.73 -13.71 13.05
C ALA A 69 26.03 -12.94 11.90
N SER A 70 26.68 -11.89 11.43
CA SER A 70 26.12 -10.75 10.69
C SER A 70 25.78 -11.04 9.23
N LYS A 71 24.79 -11.91 8.97
CA LYS A 71 24.17 -12.05 7.64
C LYS A 71 22.92 -11.19 7.55
N GLY A 72 22.85 -10.28 6.58
CA GLY A 72 21.63 -9.54 6.27
C GLY A 72 21.84 -8.22 5.54
N TYR A 73 20.75 -7.74 4.93
CA TYR A 73 20.69 -6.49 4.19
C TYR A 73 19.72 -5.50 4.84
N VAL A 74 20.00 -4.22 4.67
CA VAL A 74 19.04 -3.14 4.88
C VAL A 74 18.66 -2.61 3.51
N ILE A 75 17.35 -2.58 3.21
CA ILE A 75 16.84 -2.03 1.95
C ILE A 75 16.09 -0.74 2.23
N GLN A 76 16.51 0.32 1.53
CA GLN A 76 15.72 1.54 1.36
C GLN A 76 14.85 1.40 0.12
N ALA A 77 13.55 1.61 0.25
CA ALA A 77 12.68 1.91 -0.88
C ALA A 77 12.39 3.42 -0.90
N SER A 78 12.69 4.08 -2.01
CA SER A 78 12.22 5.44 -2.33
C SER A 78 11.19 5.34 -3.44
N SER A 79 9.93 5.67 -3.15
CA SER A 79 8.83 5.50 -4.10
C SER A 79 8.18 6.82 -4.45
N TYR A 80 7.92 6.98 -5.75
CA TYR A 80 7.27 8.14 -6.34
C TYR A 80 5.88 7.71 -6.80
N LEU A 81 4.86 8.40 -6.28
CA LEU A 81 3.47 8.14 -6.59
C LEU A 81 3.01 9.11 -7.68
N TYR A 82 2.53 8.56 -8.77
CA TYR A 82 1.93 9.30 -9.87
C TYR A 82 0.45 8.93 -10.01
N LYS A 83 -0.36 9.87 -10.47
CA LYS A 83 -1.75 9.66 -10.85
C LYS A 83 -1.94 9.98 -12.33
N LEU A 84 -2.74 9.18 -13.03
CA LEU A 84 -3.17 9.50 -14.39
C LEU A 84 -3.97 10.81 -14.39
N SER A 85 -3.55 11.77 -15.22
CA SER A 85 -4.36 12.95 -15.53
C SER A 85 -5.58 12.51 -16.33
N TRP A 86 -6.73 12.48 -15.68
CA TRP A 86 -8.01 12.10 -16.28
C TRP A 86 -9.07 13.13 -15.92
N ASN A 87 -9.65 13.75 -16.95
CA ASN A 87 -10.72 14.74 -16.83
C ASN A 87 -11.67 14.59 -18.03
N ASP A 88 -12.80 15.27 -17.98
CA ASP A 88 -13.87 15.17 -18.98
C ASP A 88 -13.35 15.41 -20.41
N SER A 89 -12.44 16.37 -20.61
CA SER A 89 -11.86 16.64 -21.93
C SER A 89 -11.01 15.48 -22.44
N ILE A 90 -10.20 14.86 -21.58
CA ILE A 90 -9.37 13.70 -21.94
C ILE A 90 -10.28 12.49 -22.19
N ALA A 91 -11.29 12.30 -21.36
CA ALA A 91 -12.27 11.22 -21.50
C ALA A 91 -13.04 11.32 -22.82
N SER A 92 -13.52 12.51 -23.19
CA SER A 92 -14.21 12.73 -24.48
C SER A 92 -13.31 12.35 -25.66
N VAL A 93 -12.06 12.82 -25.69
CA VAL A 93 -11.12 12.48 -26.77
C VAL A 93 -10.85 10.97 -26.81
N PHE A 94 -10.70 10.32 -25.66
CA PHE A 94 -10.49 8.89 -25.58
C PHE A 94 -11.69 8.09 -26.13
N TYR A 95 -12.91 8.37 -25.67
CA TYR A 95 -14.10 7.63 -26.10
C TYR A 95 -14.45 7.90 -27.57
N GLU A 96 -14.23 9.12 -28.05
CA GLU A 96 -14.48 9.47 -29.46
C GLU A 96 -13.45 8.87 -30.41
N ASN A 97 -12.15 8.98 -30.07
CA ASN A 97 -11.07 8.76 -31.04
C ASN A 97 -10.26 7.49 -30.80
N TYR A 98 -10.28 6.91 -29.59
CA TYR A 98 -9.39 5.82 -29.20
C TYR A 98 -10.11 4.55 -28.76
N TRP A 99 -11.31 4.66 -28.18
CA TRP A 99 -12.06 3.51 -27.67
C TRP A 99 -12.39 2.50 -28.77
N ILE A 100 -12.06 1.24 -28.48
CA ILE A 100 -12.39 0.05 -29.27
C ILE A 100 -12.85 -1.06 -28.32
N ASP A 101 -13.72 -1.93 -28.79
CA ASP A 101 -14.13 -3.13 -28.06
C ASP A 101 -14.30 -4.33 -29.01
N SER A 102 -14.76 -5.47 -28.49
CA SER A 102 -14.93 -6.69 -29.28
C SER A 102 -15.98 -6.58 -30.39
N THR A 103 -16.88 -5.59 -30.30
CA THR A 103 -17.95 -5.31 -31.25
C THR A 103 -17.60 -4.13 -32.16
N TYR A 104 -16.79 -3.19 -31.67
CA TYR A 104 -16.35 -2.00 -32.38
C TYR A 104 -14.82 -1.95 -32.46
N ASN A 105 -14.26 -2.59 -33.48
CA ASN A 105 -12.82 -2.64 -33.72
C ASN A 105 -12.46 -1.72 -34.89
N SER A 106 -11.56 -0.76 -34.64
CA SER A 106 -11.00 0.13 -35.67
C SER A 106 -9.47 0.13 -35.57
N PRO A 107 -8.76 -0.38 -36.61
CA PRO A 107 -7.31 -0.32 -36.66
C PRO A 107 -6.76 1.11 -36.58
N GLU A 108 -7.49 2.08 -37.13
CA GLU A 108 -7.13 3.50 -37.12
C GLU A 108 -7.18 4.07 -35.69
N LYS A 109 -8.26 3.80 -34.95
CA LYS A 109 -8.38 4.22 -33.54
C LYS A 109 -7.33 3.56 -32.67
N LYS A 110 -7.05 2.27 -32.90
CA LYS A 110 -5.97 1.55 -32.21
C LYS A 110 -4.62 2.22 -32.46
N LEU A 111 -4.29 2.52 -33.71
CA LEU A 111 -3.04 3.19 -34.07
C LEU A 111 -2.97 4.59 -33.47
N ALA A 112 -4.09 5.32 -33.44
CA ALA A 112 -4.16 6.64 -32.83
C ALA A 112 -3.93 6.59 -31.31
N PHE A 113 -4.49 5.58 -30.62
CA PHE A 113 -4.23 5.33 -29.20
C PHE A 113 -2.76 4.98 -28.92
N GLU A 114 -2.15 4.12 -29.74
CA GLU A 114 -0.76 3.67 -29.53
C GLU A 114 0.27 4.78 -29.74
N ASN A 115 -0.07 5.85 -30.49
CA ASN A 115 0.85 6.95 -30.82
C ASN A 115 0.49 8.28 -30.13
N THR A 116 -0.54 8.32 -29.28
CA THR A 116 -0.98 9.57 -28.62
C THR A 116 -0.07 9.95 -27.45
N ASP A 117 0.09 11.26 -27.23
CA ASP A 117 0.73 11.85 -26.06
C ASP A 117 -0.31 12.46 -25.08
N LEU A 118 -1.59 12.17 -25.30
CA LEU A 118 -2.70 12.71 -24.49
C LEU A 118 -2.59 12.33 -23.02
N PHE A 119 -2.17 11.11 -22.72
CA PHE A 119 -2.15 10.57 -21.36
C PHE A 119 -0.87 10.97 -20.62
N LYS A 120 -1.05 11.68 -19.51
CA LYS A 120 0.04 12.19 -18.69
C LYS A 120 -0.07 11.69 -17.25
N LEU A 121 1.07 11.58 -16.60
CA LEU A 121 1.18 11.20 -15.20
C LEU A 121 1.57 12.44 -14.39
N GLU A 122 0.75 12.79 -13.41
CA GLU A 122 1.05 13.85 -12.45
C GLU A 122 1.70 13.27 -11.20
N LEU A 123 2.82 13.86 -10.76
CA LEU A 123 3.47 13.48 -9.51
C LEU A 123 2.58 13.94 -8.34
N VAL A 124 2.07 12.96 -7.58
CA VAL A 124 1.29 13.20 -6.34
C VAL A 124 2.24 13.48 -5.17
N GLY A 125 3.35 12.74 -5.10
CA GLY A 125 4.32 12.85 -4.03
C GLY A 125 5.33 11.73 -4.04
N PHE A 126 6.18 11.70 -3.02
CA PHE A 126 7.17 10.65 -2.82
C PHE A 126 7.35 10.35 -1.34
N ASP A 127 7.71 9.12 -1.03
CA ASP A 127 8.00 8.67 0.33
C ASP A 127 9.19 7.72 0.35
N LYS A 128 9.77 7.56 1.54
CA LYS A 128 10.87 6.63 1.79
C LYS A 128 10.54 5.70 2.94
N ALA A 129 10.77 4.41 2.74
CA ALA A 129 10.68 3.41 3.80
C ALA A 129 11.90 2.51 3.83
N TRP A 130 12.12 1.93 5.00
CA TRP A 130 13.19 0.98 5.27
C TRP A 130 12.55 -0.33 5.66
N ALA A 131 13.03 -1.43 5.07
CA ALA A 131 12.76 -2.75 5.60
C ALA A 131 13.93 -3.17 6.49
N ASP A 132 13.61 -3.46 7.75
CA ASP A 132 14.57 -4.05 8.67
C ASP A 132 14.27 -5.54 8.82
N LEU A 133 15.22 -6.37 8.36
CA LEU A 133 15.20 -7.81 8.56
C LEU A 133 15.87 -8.11 9.90
N GLN A 134 15.10 -8.10 11.00
CA GLN A 134 15.60 -8.38 12.34
C GLN A 134 15.34 -9.82 12.84
N SER A 135 14.60 -10.64 12.08
CA SER A 135 14.25 -11.99 12.54
C SER A 135 15.41 -12.98 12.44
N THR A 136 15.57 -13.83 13.45
CA THR A 136 16.51 -14.97 13.47
C THR A 136 16.29 -15.95 12.32
N ILE A 137 15.09 -15.96 11.75
CA ILE A 137 14.67 -16.81 10.62
C ILE A 137 15.45 -16.48 9.36
N PHE A 138 15.88 -15.22 9.23
CA PHE A 138 16.69 -14.76 8.12
C PHE A 138 18.12 -15.34 8.15
N THR A 139 18.57 -15.90 9.27
CA THR A 139 19.87 -16.60 9.33
C THR A 139 19.85 -17.95 8.59
N GLN A 140 18.67 -18.53 8.37
CA GLN A 140 18.48 -19.82 7.70
C GLN A 140 18.09 -19.69 6.21
N LYS A 141 17.84 -18.48 5.71
CA LYS A 141 17.47 -18.21 4.32
C LYS A 141 18.71 -17.90 3.47
N SER A 142 18.64 -18.19 2.17
CA SER A 142 19.68 -17.81 1.21
C SER A 142 19.73 -16.29 1.00
N GLU A 143 20.84 -15.76 0.46
CA GLU A 143 20.98 -14.32 0.19
C GLU A 143 19.89 -13.80 -0.76
N ASP A 144 19.57 -14.54 -1.82
CA ASP A 144 18.51 -14.19 -2.76
C ASP A 144 17.13 -14.11 -2.10
N GLU A 145 16.83 -15.04 -1.19
CA GLU A 145 15.59 -15.00 -0.40
C GLU A 145 15.55 -13.78 0.52
N LEU A 146 16.67 -13.44 1.17
CA LEU A 146 16.76 -12.26 2.02
C LEU A 146 16.54 -10.96 1.24
N ILE A 147 17.14 -10.85 0.07
CA ILE A 147 16.93 -9.73 -0.86
C ILE A 147 15.45 -9.64 -1.22
N ARG A 148 14.82 -10.75 -1.63
CA ARG A 148 13.39 -10.79 -1.97
C ARG A 148 12.51 -10.37 -0.80
N ILE A 149 12.73 -10.91 0.39
CA ILE A 149 11.91 -10.62 1.58
C ILE A 149 12.03 -9.15 1.96
N ALA A 150 13.26 -8.61 2.02
CA ALA A 150 13.45 -7.19 2.33
C ALA A 150 12.82 -6.29 1.27
N THR A 151 12.88 -6.66 -0.02
CA THR A 151 12.28 -5.86 -1.09
C THR A 151 10.76 -5.81 -0.95
N VAL A 152 10.10 -6.96 -0.72
CA VAL A 152 8.65 -7.00 -0.49
C VAL A 152 8.26 -6.18 0.74
N LYS A 153 8.96 -6.36 1.86
CA LYS A 153 8.68 -5.59 3.10
C LYS A 153 8.92 -4.08 2.90
N ALA A 154 9.91 -3.68 2.10
CA ALA A 154 10.20 -2.28 1.83
C ALA A 154 9.12 -1.64 0.94
N ILE A 155 8.62 -2.39 -0.05
CA ILE A 155 7.48 -1.97 -0.90
C ILE A 155 6.21 -1.83 -0.06
N ASP A 156 5.88 -2.80 0.78
CA ASP A 156 4.69 -2.72 1.64
C ASP A 156 4.77 -1.50 2.56
N ALA A 157 5.93 -1.27 3.20
CA ALA A 157 6.12 -0.15 4.10
C ALA A 157 6.04 1.23 3.41
N VAL A 158 6.58 1.36 2.19
CA VAL A 158 6.51 2.65 1.46
C VAL A 158 5.12 2.91 0.90
N ILE A 159 4.39 1.87 0.44
CA ILE A 159 2.99 2.00 0.03
C ILE A 159 2.12 2.45 1.21
N ALA A 160 2.28 1.83 2.39
CA ALA A 160 1.55 2.23 3.58
C ALA A 160 1.78 3.71 3.94
N LYS A 161 3.04 4.20 3.81
CA LYS A 161 3.36 5.62 4.02
C LYS A 161 2.68 6.52 3.00
N LEU A 162 2.78 6.18 1.71
CA LEU A 162 2.13 6.95 0.64
C LEU A 162 0.62 7.05 0.87
N GLN A 163 -0.02 5.95 1.28
CA GLN A 163 -1.46 5.94 1.60
C GLN A 163 -1.78 6.81 2.82
N LYS A 164 -0.96 6.79 3.87
CA LYS A 164 -1.16 7.62 5.06
C LYS A 164 -1.01 9.11 4.77
N GLN A 165 -0.05 9.48 3.92
CA GLN A 165 0.28 10.88 3.60
C GLN A 165 -0.64 11.49 2.55
N HIS A 166 -1.03 10.72 1.52
CA HIS A 166 -1.77 11.20 0.35
C HIS A 166 -3.20 10.66 0.32
N ASP A 167 -4.17 11.52 0.66
CA ASP A 167 -5.58 11.12 0.78
C ASP A 167 -6.17 10.51 -0.50
N VAL A 168 -5.71 10.96 -1.68
CA VAL A 168 -6.12 10.42 -2.99
C VAL A 168 -5.72 8.96 -3.19
N PHE A 169 -4.71 8.47 -2.46
CA PHE A 169 -4.18 7.12 -2.60
C PHE A 169 -4.68 6.16 -1.50
N LYS A 170 -5.49 6.66 -0.56
CA LYS A 170 -6.05 5.84 0.52
C LYS A 170 -7.03 4.81 -0.03
N THR A 171 -6.80 3.56 0.36
CA THR A 171 -7.70 2.46 0.07
C THR A 171 -8.92 2.50 0.97
N LYS A 172 -9.99 1.84 0.52
CA LYS A 172 -11.19 1.58 1.32
C LYS A 172 -11.25 0.09 1.60
N THR A 173 -11.45 -0.29 2.84
CA THR A 173 -11.56 -1.70 3.26
C THR A 173 -12.96 -1.97 3.75
N PRO A 174 -13.61 -3.09 3.39
CA PRO A 174 -14.92 -3.42 3.97
C PRO A 174 -14.79 -3.85 5.44
N LEU A 175 -15.77 -3.45 6.25
CA LEU A 175 -16.04 -4.07 7.54
C LEU A 175 -16.42 -5.53 7.30
N TYR A 176 -15.67 -6.42 7.95
CA TYR A 176 -15.86 -7.86 7.86
C TYR A 176 -16.93 -8.36 8.85
N SER A 177 -16.88 -7.86 10.08
CA SER A 177 -17.87 -8.14 11.13
C SER A 177 -18.17 -6.87 11.93
N VAL A 178 -19.32 -6.86 12.61
CA VAL A 178 -19.75 -5.81 13.56
C VAL A 178 -19.87 -6.31 15.00
N ASP A 179 -19.76 -7.62 15.21
CA ASP A 179 -19.70 -8.26 16.53
C ASP A 179 -18.67 -9.41 16.53
N PRO A 180 -17.43 -9.19 17.00
CA PRO A 180 -16.84 -7.88 17.27
C PRO A 180 -16.65 -7.07 15.98
N LEU A 181 -16.56 -5.75 16.09
CA LEU A 181 -16.27 -4.87 14.96
C LEU A 181 -14.86 -5.15 14.42
N ALA A 182 -14.77 -5.61 13.18
CA ALA A 182 -13.52 -6.12 12.61
C ALA A 182 -13.40 -5.88 11.11
N ALA A 183 -12.16 -5.76 10.62
CA ALA A 183 -11.85 -5.63 9.20
C ALA A 183 -10.59 -6.44 8.83
N LYS A 184 -10.51 -6.86 7.57
CA LYS A 184 -9.35 -7.57 6.99
C LYS A 184 -8.29 -6.57 6.50
N ILE A 185 -7.66 -5.91 7.45
CA ILE A 185 -6.58 -4.94 7.29
C ILE A 185 -5.64 -5.10 8.47
N GLY A 186 -4.34 -4.83 8.33
CA GLY A 186 -3.35 -5.17 9.35
C GLY A 186 -2.05 -4.39 9.25
N LEU A 187 -0.99 -4.98 9.82
CA LEU A 187 0.33 -4.35 9.90
C LEU A 187 0.96 -4.08 8.52
N LYS A 188 0.61 -4.83 7.47
CA LYS A 188 1.05 -4.58 6.10
C LYS A 188 0.60 -3.21 5.60
N GLU A 189 -0.61 -2.79 5.95
CA GLU A 189 -1.16 -1.47 5.61
C GLU A 189 -0.72 -0.38 6.59
N GLY A 190 0.20 -0.69 7.52
CA GLY A 190 0.79 0.28 8.45
C GLY A 190 -0.11 0.70 9.60
N LEU A 191 -1.04 -0.17 10.03
CA LEU A 191 -1.95 0.12 11.13
C LEU A 191 -1.24 0.19 12.47
N GLU A 192 -1.58 1.22 13.23
CA GLU A 192 -1.16 1.40 14.62
C GLU A 192 -2.38 1.43 15.55
N LYS A 193 -2.19 1.00 16.80
CA LYS A 193 -3.23 1.07 17.81
C LYS A 193 -3.68 2.52 17.98
N GLY A 194 -4.99 2.75 17.90
CA GLY A 194 -5.60 4.07 18.02
C GLY A 194 -5.77 4.82 16.71
N ASP A 195 -5.25 4.30 15.58
CA ASP A 195 -5.51 4.85 14.26
C ASP A 195 -7.02 4.98 14.02
N LYS A 196 -7.43 6.11 13.44
CA LYS A 196 -8.83 6.45 13.23
C LYS A 196 -9.24 6.17 11.80
N TYR A 197 -10.44 5.63 11.64
CA TYR A 197 -11.06 5.41 10.36
C TYR A 197 -12.46 6.01 10.37
N GLU A 198 -12.84 6.65 9.27
CA GLU A 198 -14.25 6.94 9.03
C GLU A 198 -14.93 5.70 8.42
N VAL A 199 -16.19 5.50 8.78
CA VAL A 199 -17.06 4.48 8.18
C VAL A 199 -17.91 5.14 7.12
N LEU A 200 -17.95 4.55 5.93
CA LEU A 200 -18.57 5.06 4.72
C LEU A 200 -19.60 4.06 4.20
N GLU A 201 -20.80 4.53 3.86
CA GLU A 201 -21.79 3.78 3.09
C GLU A 201 -21.72 4.22 1.62
N GLN A 202 -21.56 3.26 0.72
CA GLN A 202 -21.54 3.51 -0.71
C GLN A 202 -22.98 3.60 -1.23
N TYR A 203 -23.27 4.61 -2.05
CA TYR A 203 -24.54 4.73 -2.77
C TYR A 203 -24.27 5.25 -4.20
N ILE A 204 -25.26 5.10 -5.07
CA ILE A 204 -25.23 5.62 -6.44
C ILE A 204 -26.11 6.86 -6.48
N ASP A 205 -25.59 7.98 -7.00
CA ASP A 205 -26.36 9.22 -7.15
C ASP A 205 -27.30 9.18 -8.37
N GLU A 206 -28.11 10.23 -8.56
CA GLU A 206 -29.05 10.34 -9.68
C GLU A 206 -28.37 10.29 -11.05
N GLU A 207 -27.09 10.65 -11.11
CA GLU A 207 -26.24 10.65 -12.31
C GLU A 207 -25.51 9.32 -12.51
N GLY A 208 -25.79 8.30 -11.69
CA GLY A 208 -25.19 6.97 -11.81
C GLY A 208 -23.80 6.84 -11.19
N ARG A 209 -23.30 7.87 -10.49
CA ARG A 209 -21.94 7.91 -9.97
C ARG A 209 -21.86 7.39 -8.55
N THR A 210 -20.73 6.79 -8.21
CA THR A 210 -20.48 6.31 -6.86
C THR A 210 -20.25 7.48 -5.91
N ARG A 211 -20.97 7.47 -4.78
CA ARG A 211 -20.83 8.43 -3.68
C ARG A 211 -20.72 7.70 -2.34
N TYR A 212 -20.25 8.42 -1.32
CA TYR A 212 -19.96 7.87 -0.01
C TYR A 212 -20.50 8.76 1.10
N ASP A 213 -21.34 8.20 1.95
CA ASP A 213 -21.88 8.85 3.13
C ASP A 213 -21.14 8.44 4.39
N ARG A 214 -20.66 9.42 5.17
CA ARG A 214 -20.02 9.14 6.45
C ARG A 214 -21.04 8.71 7.51
N LYS A 215 -20.91 7.49 8.01
CA LYS A 215 -21.78 6.90 9.05
C LYS A 215 -21.19 6.95 10.45
N GLY A 216 -19.88 7.15 10.59
CA GLY A 216 -19.24 7.24 11.90
C GLY A 216 -17.72 7.23 11.85
N ILE A 217 -17.13 7.03 13.03
CA ILE A 217 -15.68 6.91 13.23
C ILE A 217 -15.42 5.68 14.09
N VAL A 218 -14.42 4.90 13.70
CA VAL A 218 -13.93 3.74 14.42
C VAL A 218 -12.42 3.90 14.66
N ARG A 219 -11.88 3.19 15.64
CA ARG A 219 -10.47 3.24 16.00
C ARG A 219 -9.90 1.84 16.09
N VAL A 220 -8.65 1.65 15.69
CA VAL A 220 -7.92 0.39 15.87
C VAL A 220 -7.77 0.08 17.36
N ASP A 221 -8.20 -1.12 17.76
CA ASP A 221 -8.06 -1.60 19.13
C ASP A 221 -6.73 -2.32 19.36
N LYS A 222 -6.63 -3.18 20.38
CA LYS A 222 -5.40 -3.89 20.74
C LYS A 222 -5.02 -5.01 19.77
N GLN A 223 -6.00 -5.72 19.20
CA GLN A 223 -5.74 -6.83 18.29
C GLN A 223 -5.62 -6.30 16.86
N ILE A 224 -4.42 -6.41 16.28
CA ILE A 224 -4.11 -6.05 14.90
C ILE A 224 -3.63 -7.32 14.19
N TRP A 225 -4.15 -7.55 12.99
CA TRP A 225 -3.72 -8.67 12.16
C TRP A 225 -2.30 -8.45 11.64
N ASP A 226 -1.42 -9.42 11.84
CA ASP A 226 -0.11 -9.44 11.20
C ASP A 226 -0.19 -10.11 9.82
N ASN A 227 -0.58 -9.34 8.81
CA ASN A 227 -0.65 -9.78 7.42
C ASN A 227 0.61 -9.45 6.61
N ARG A 228 1.74 -9.20 7.29
CA ARG A 228 3.01 -8.90 6.63
C ARG A 228 3.53 -10.14 5.91
N TYR A 229 4.28 -9.93 4.83
CA TYR A 229 4.96 -11.02 4.16
C TYR A 229 5.88 -11.77 5.14
N MET A 230 5.78 -13.11 5.16
CA MET A 230 6.46 -14.04 6.08
C MET A 230 5.97 -14.03 7.54
N ALA A 231 4.90 -13.30 7.90
CA ALA A 231 4.42 -13.23 9.27
C ALA A 231 4.08 -14.62 9.86
N ALA A 232 3.38 -15.47 9.11
CA ALA A 232 3.04 -16.83 9.55
C ALA A 232 4.28 -17.70 9.83
N GLU A 233 5.29 -17.65 8.96
CA GLU A 233 6.57 -18.36 9.18
C GLU A 233 7.30 -17.80 10.41
N GLU A 234 7.25 -16.47 10.59
CA GLU A 234 7.81 -15.78 11.75
C GLU A 234 7.15 -16.23 13.07
N MET A 235 5.84 -16.27 13.10
CA MET A 235 5.07 -16.67 14.26
C MET A 235 5.25 -18.15 14.59
N ALA A 236 5.23 -19.03 13.59
CA ALA A 236 5.40 -20.47 13.80
C ALA A 236 6.73 -20.82 14.48
N LEU A 237 7.81 -20.15 14.11
CA LEU A 237 9.14 -20.38 14.69
C LEU A 237 9.31 -19.76 16.09
N GLU A 238 8.54 -18.73 16.40
CA GLU A 238 8.44 -18.18 17.76
C GLU A 238 7.44 -18.97 18.65
N GLY A 239 6.84 -20.05 18.14
CA GLY A 239 5.82 -20.83 18.85
C GLY A 239 4.50 -20.06 19.06
N LYS A 240 4.24 -19.04 18.24
CA LYS A 240 3.02 -18.22 18.27
C LYS A 240 1.99 -18.76 17.27
N SER A 241 0.72 -18.63 17.62
CA SER A 241 -0.40 -19.00 16.72
C SER A 241 -0.72 -17.88 15.72
N ASP A 242 -1.00 -18.26 14.47
CA ASP A 242 -1.48 -17.38 13.38
C ASP A 242 -3.03 -17.34 13.29
N ASP A 243 -3.74 -17.64 14.38
CA ASP A 243 -5.21 -17.66 14.40
C ASP A 243 -5.85 -16.27 14.22
N VAL A 244 -5.06 -15.19 14.34
CA VAL A 244 -5.52 -13.82 14.15
C VAL A 244 -5.49 -13.47 12.67
N ASN A 245 -6.66 -13.34 12.04
CA ASN A 245 -6.79 -12.99 10.61
C ASN A 245 -7.60 -11.69 10.37
N VAL A 246 -7.88 -10.93 11.43
CA VAL A 246 -8.61 -9.66 11.39
C VAL A 246 -8.08 -8.67 12.42
N THR A 247 -8.20 -7.38 12.12
CA THR A 247 -7.97 -6.29 13.09
C THR A 247 -9.29 -5.92 13.75
N ILE A 248 -9.28 -5.83 15.08
CA ILE A 248 -10.43 -5.39 15.88
C ILE A 248 -10.46 -3.86 15.95
N LEU A 249 -11.65 -3.32 15.77
CA LEU A 249 -11.95 -1.91 15.79
C LEU A 249 -12.91 -1.60 16.94
N LYS A 250 -12.88 -0.36 17.43
CA LYS A 250 -13.81 0.18 18.42
C LYS A 250 -14.48 1.43 17.91
N GLY A 251 -15.81 1.49 18.04
CA GLY A 251 -16.60 2.66 17.70
C GLY A 251 -18.06 2.43 18.05
N ALA A 252 -18.82 3.51 18.13
CA ALA A 252 -20.26 3.48 18.32
C ALA A 252 -20.93 3.94 17.01
N GLY A 253 -21.91 3.17 16.54
CA GLY A 253 -22.64 3.47 15.33
C GLY A 253 -23.51 2.29 14.91
N LYS A 254 -24.50 2.56 14.06
CA LYS A 254 -25.33 1.53 13.43
C LYS A 254 -24.59 0.97 12.21
N PHE A 255 -23.56 0.17 12.46
CA PHE A 255 -22.74 -0.43 11.41
C PHE A 255 -23.29 -1.81 11.02
N TYR A 256 -23.04 -2.21 9.78
CA TYR A 256 -23.29 -3.56 9.28
C TYR A 256 -22.14 -4.00 8.36
N PRO A 257 -21.92 -5.33 8.17
CA PRO A 257 -20.86 -5.84 7.30
C PRO A 257 -20.98 -5.31 5.87
N GLY A 258 -19.84 -4.98 5.25
CA GLY A 258 -19.77 -4.42 3.90
C GLY A 258 -19.66 -2.90 3.83
N LEU A 259 -19.97 -2.15 4.90
CA LEU A 259 -19.61 -0.74 4.99
C LEU A 259 -18.09 -0.56 4.86
N LEU A 260 -17.65 0.52 4.24
CA LEU A 260 -16.25 0.75 3.95
C LEU A 260 -15.58 1.58 5.03
N ILE A 261 -14.32 1.31 5.33
CA ILE A 261 -13.48 2.12 6.23
C ILE A 261 -12.35 2.78 5.45
N ARG A 262 -12.08 4.05 5.77
CA ARG A 262 -10.95 4.83 5.22
C ARG A 262 -10.21 5.54 6.35
N GLN A 263 -8.89 5.47 6.35
CA GLN A 263 -8.07 6.10 7.40
C GLN A 263 -8.19 7.62 7.36
N ILE A 264 -8.36 8.25 8.52
CA ILE A 264 -8.42 9.71 8.69
C ILE A 264 -7.28 10.19 9.59
N LYS A 265 -6.82 11.42 9.37
CA LYS A 265 -5.80 12.09 10.20
C LYS A 265 -6.37 12.50 11.55
#